data_AF-A0A3N0ZEW9-F1
#
_entry.id   AF-A0A3N0ZEW9-F1
#
_cell.length_a   1.000
_cell.length_b   1.000
_cell.length_c   1.000
_cell.angle_alpha   90.00
_cell.angle_beta   90.00
_cell.angle_gamma   90.00
#
_symmetry.space_group_name_H-M   'P 1'
#
loop_
_entity.id
_entity.type
_entity.pdbx_description
1 polymer ?
#
loop_
_entity_poly.entity_id
_entity_poly.type
_entity_poly.pdbx_seq_one_letter_code
_entity_poly.pdbx_strand_id
1 'polypeptide(L)'
;MRSLTLKLLLLCFILVSCSKKETSNEQISSNFDTTNKKNELFSFGVDTVSQLSPSKPFTSEQLARIFPIKILDFKLDKVNKGTINYSGNVINSASAEYHSPNGLIVVYVYDYTKFENLPYHLRSIFELSPKDEIFSFENGFGRFSSDNLSPAQGLDYIYLKRFHIKIEGVNFPNFNESALDILNHLNLSLLSKVQGKINNGKF
;
A
#
# COMPACT_ATOMS: atom_id res chain seq x y z
N MET A 1 -52.04 -35.39 30.87
CA MET A 1 -51.19 -34.64 31.81
C MET A 1 -49.77 -35.17 31.71
N ARG A 2 -48.77 -34.28 31.60
CA ARG A 2 -47.31 -34.48 31.37
C ARG A 2 -46.84 -34.08 29.96
N SER A 3 -46.56 -32.79 29.79
CA SER A 3 -45.39 -32.28 29.06
C SER A 3 -45.29 -30.76 29.28
N LEU A 4 -45.32 -30.35 30.55
CA LEU A 4 -45.14 -28.94 30.96
C LEU A 4 -43.72 -28.68 31.47
N THR A 5 -42.78 -29.61 31.22
CA THR A 5 -41.41 -29.58 31.77
C THR A 5 -40.35 -29.21 30.75
N LEU A 6 -40.69 -29.00 29.46
CA LEU A 6 -39.70 -28.69 28.42
C LEU A 6 -39.54 -27.20 28.10
N LYS A 7 -40.33 -26.31 28.73
CA LYS A 7 -40.25 -24.85 28.50
C LYS A 7 -39.53 -24.07 29.61
N LEU A 8 -38.98 -24.76 30.62
CA LEU A 8 -38.33 -24.12 31.77
C LEU A 8 -36.79 -24.26 31.80
N LEU A 9 -36.18 -24.89 30.78
CA LEU A 9 -34.74 -25.18 30.77
C LEU A 9 -33.92 -24.32 29.80
N LEU A 10 -34.55 -23.35 29.12
CA LEU A 10 -33.88 -22.44 28.18
C LEU A 10 -34.02 -20.96 28.59
N LEU A 11 -34.02 -20.69 29.90
CA LEU A 11 -34.09 -19.34 30.47
C LEU A 11 -33.03 -19.11 31.57
N CYS A 12 -31.82 -19.64 31.40
CA CYS A 12 -30.71 -19.50 32.36
C CYS A 12 -29.35 -19.11 31.75
N PHE A 13 -29.33 -18.48 30.57
CA PHE A 13 -28.08 -17.97 29.96
C PHE A 13 -28.00 -16.43 29.92
N ILE A 14 -28.68 -15.74 30.84
CA ILE A 14 -28.43 -14.33 31.08
C ILE A 14 -27.68 -14.21 32.41
N LEU A 15 -26.56 -13.48 32.38
CA LEU A 15 -25.75 -12.99 33.52
C LEU A 15 -24.63 -13.92 34.03
N VAL A 16 -23.51 -13.95 33.31
CA VAL A 16 -22.18 -13.91 33.94
C VAL A 16 -21.31 -12.89 33.21
N SER A 17 -21.47 -11.62 33.58
CA SER A 17 -20.39 -10.65 33.54
C SER A 17 -19.67 -10.74 34.87
N CYS A 18 -18.41 -11.16 34.86
CA CYS A 18 -17.52 -10.91 35.98
C CYS A 18 -16.14 -10.50 35.45
N SER A 19 -15.80 -9.25 35.79
CA SER A 19 -14.53 -8.58 35.58
C SER A 19 -13.40 -9.29 36.34
N LYS A 20 -12.24 -9.45 35.69
CA LYS A 20 -10.94 -9.47 36.36
C LYS A 20 -9.92 -8.65 35.58
N LYS A 21 -9.49 -7.57 36.22
CA LYS A 21 -8.21 -6.88 36.02
C LYS A 21 -7.09 -7.82 36.45
N GLU A 22 -6.15 -8.15 35.57
CA GLU A 22 -4.80 -8.52 35.97
C GLU A 22 -3.78 -7.92 35.00
N THR A 23 -2.88 -7.13 35.60
CA THR A 23 -1.66 -6.53 35.08
C THR A 23 -0.50 -7.50 35.28
N SER A 24 0.26 -7.79 34.23
CA SER A 24 1.70 -8.12 34.25
C SER A 24 2.15 -8.12 32.78
N ASN A 25 2.96 -7.18 32.30
CA ASN A 25 4.42 -7.06 32.46
C ASN A 25 5.15 -8.41 32.39
N GLU A 26 5.33 -8.90 31.16
CA GLU A 26 6.58 -9.55 30.78
C GLU A 26 7.23 -8.73 29.66
N GLN A 27 8.35 -8.12 30.04
CA GLN A 27 9.33 -7.53 29.14
C GLN A 27 9.97 -8.66 28.33
N ILE A 28 9.84 -8.60 27.00
CA ILE A 28 10.88 -9.12 26.11
C ILE A 28 11.57 -7.90 25.51
N SER A 29 12.69 -7.55 26.14
CA SER A 29 13.70 -6.67 25.59
C SER A 29 14.37 -7.36 24.41
N SER A 30 14.03 -6.96 23.18
CA SER A 30 14.98 -7.02 22.07
C SER A 30 15.54 -5.61 21.87
N ASN A 31 16.74 -5.42 22.41
CA ASN A 31 17.60 -4.29 22.12
C ASN A 31 17.87 -4.26 20.60
N PHE A 32 17.21 -3.35 19.87
CA PHE A 32 17.82 -2.78 18.68
C PHE A 32 18.46 -1.46 19.10
N ASP A 33 19.79 -1.52 19.11
CA ASP A 33 20.70 -0.48 19.55
C ASP A 33 20.42 0.83 18.80
N THR A 34 19.95 1.84 19.53
CA THR A 34 19.71 3.19 19.06
C THR A 34 20.99 3.99 19.23
N THR A 35 21.86 3.97 18.22
CA THR A 35 22.93 4.96 18.13
C THR A 35 22.46 6.18 17.33
N ASN A 36 22.03 7.19 18.09
CA ASN A 36 22.12 8.61 17.77
C ASN A 36 21.79 9.06 16.33
N LYS A 37 20.55 9.51 16.13
CA LYS A 37 20.33 10.78 15.43
C LYS A 37 19.18 11.54 16.09
N LYS A 38 19.48 12.79 16.41
CA LYS A 38 18.65 13.78 17.09
C LYS A 38 17.20 13.77 16.57
N ASN A 39 16.29 14.02 17.51
CA ASN A 39 14.99 14.64 17.27
C ASN A 39 15.10 15.78 16.26
N GLU A 40 14.95 15.48 14.98
CA GLU A 40 14.48 16.44 14.00
C GLU A 40 12.97 16.27 13.98
N LEU A 41 12.30 17.20 14.63
CA LEU A 41 10.94 17.58 14.33
C LEU A 41 10.89 17.76 12.80
N PHE A 42 10.44 16.73 12.06
CA PHE A 42 10.27 16.81 10.61
C PHE A 42 9.20 17.86 10.35
N SER A 43 9.60 19.13 10.27
CA SER A 43 8.90 20.11 9.47
C SER A 43 9.05 19.59 8.05
N PHE A 44 8.09 18.76 7.62
CA PHE A 44 8.00 18.38 6.22
C PHE A 44 7.83 19.69 5.47
N GLY A 45 8.94 20.15 4.87
CA GLY A 45 8.91 21.14 3.83
C GLY A 45 7.92 20.59 2.83
N VAL A 46 6.71 21.13 2.85
CA VAL A 46 5.85 21.21 1.68
C VAL A 46 6.56 22.20 0.74
N ASP A 47 7.78 21.84 0.34
CA ASP A 47 8.40 22.41 -0.83
C ASP A 47 7.40 22.15 -1.91
N THR A 48 6.89 23.27 -2.36
CA THR A 48 5.70 23.41 -3.16
C THR A 48 5.94 22.55 -4.39
N VAL A 49 5.42 21.31 -4.38
CA VAL A 49 5.27 20.52 -5.60
C VAL A 49 4.29 21.35 -6.40
N SER A 50 4.85 22.26 -7.20
CA SER A 50 4.17 23.15 -8.11
C SER A 50 3.10 22.31 -8.78
N GLN A 51 1.85 22.76 -8.70
CA GLN A 51 0.71 22.13 -9.35
C GLN A 51 1.18 21.47 -10.64
N LEU A 52 1.31 20.13 -10.61
CA LEU A 52 1.66 19.37 -11.79
C LEU A 52 0.64 19.79 -12.84
N SER A 53 1.10 20.53 -13.85
CA SER A 53 0.23 20.98 -14.94
C SER A 53 -0.53 19.77 -15.45
N PRO A 54 -1.79 19.90 -15.92
CA PRO A 54 -2.60 18.76 -16.33
C PRO A 54 -1.86 17.92 -17.37
N SER A 55 -1.14 16.93 -16.89
CA SER A 55 -0.26 16.14 -17.71
C SER A 55 -1.12 15.04 -18.30
N LYS A 56 -0.94 14.79 -19.59
CA LYS A 56 -1.70 13.77 -20.31
C LYS A 56 -1.66 12.44 -19.52
N PRO A 57 -2.79 11.71 -19.43
CA PRO A 57 -2.78 10.38 -18.83
C PRO A 57 -1.84 9.46 -19.60
N PHE A 58 -1.10 8.62 -18.87
CA PHE A 58 -0.36 7.51 -19.46
C PHE A 58 -1.35 6.52 -20.05
N THR A 59 -1.04 5.95 -21.22
CA THR A 59 -1.79 4.79 -21.71
C THR A 59 -1.40 3.54 -20.93
N SER A 60 -2.27 2.53 -20.92
CA SER A 60 -1.99 1.25 -20.27
C SER A 60 -0.76 0.54 -20.85
N GLU A 61 -0.43 0.76 -22.13
CA GLU A 61 0.82 0.30 -22.75
C GLU A 61 2.06 1.01 -22.21
N GLN A 62 1.96 2.31 -21.88
CA GLN A 62 3.07 3.04 -21.28
C GLN A 62 3.27 2.60 -19.83
N LEU A 63 2.18 2.41 -19.07
CA LEU A 63 2.21 1.90 -17.71
C LEU A 63 2.80 0.48 -17.65
N ALA A 64 2.44 -0.41 -18.56
CA ALA A 64 2.97 -1.77 -18.62
C ALA A 64 4.51 -1.85 -18.75
N ARG A 65 5.17 -0.78 -19.20
CA ARG A 65 6.63 -0.74 -19.35
C ARG A 65 7.37 -0.53 -18.03
N ILE A 66 6.68 -0.25 -16.93
CA ILE A 66 7.33 -0.14 -15.62
C ILE A 66 7.78 -1.49 -15.08
N PHE A 67 7.18 -2.58 -15.58
CA PHE A 67 7.40 -3.94 -15.11
C PHE A 67 8.62 -4.56 -15.82
N PRO A 68 9.73 -4.83 -15.11
CA PRO A 68 10.85 -5.57 -15.68
C PRO A 68 10.49 -7.05 -15.91
N ILE A 69 11.20 -7.71 -16.82
CA ILE A 69 10.99 -9.14 -17.13
C ILE A 69 11.33 -10.06 -15.95
N LYS A 70 12.21 -9.57 -15.05
CA LYS A 70 12.69 -10.29 -13.86
C LYS A 70 12.94 -9.28 -12.74
N ILE A 71 12.57 -9.63 -11.52
CA ILE A 71 12.90 -8.89 -10.29
C ILE A 71 13.50 -9.91 -9.35
N LEU A 72 14.74 -9.74 -8.90
CA LEU A 72 15.41 -10.75 -8.06
C LEU A 72 15.23 -12.17 -8.62
N ASP A 73 14.61 -13.09 -7.89
CA ASP A 73 14.30 -14.46 -8.34
C ASP A 73 12.88 -14.63 -8.90
N PHE A 74 12.11 -13.55 -8.97
CA PHE A 74 10.77 -13.51 -9.54
C PHE A 74 10.83 -13.37 -11.05
N LYS A 75 10.14 -14.28 -11.76
CA LYS A 75 9.98 -14.21 -13.21
C LYS A 75 8.61 -13.64 -13.54
N LEU A 76 8.59 -12.67 -14.46
CA LEU A 76 7.35 -12.15 -15.03
C LEU A 76 6.64 -13.26 -15.81
N ASP A 77 5.40 -13.56 -15.43
CA ASP A 77 4.54 -14.52 -16.13
C ASP A 77 3.65 -13.78 -17.14
N LYS A 78 2.89 -12.79 -16.66
CA LYS A 78 1.88 -12.10 -17.46
C LYS A 78 1.86 -10.60 -17.18
N VAL A 79 1.57 -9.82 -18.22
CA VAL A 79 1.24 -8.39 -18.10
C VAL A 79 -0.15 -8.14 -18.66
N ASN A 80 -1.04 -7.61 -17.83
CA ASN A 80 -2.38 -7.21 -18.22
C ASN A 80 -2.43 -5.68 -18.35
N LYS A 81 -3.23 -5.20 -19.31
CA LYS A 81 -3.44 -3.77 -19.59
C LYS A 81 -4.93 -3.53 -19.61
N GLY A 82 -5.38 -2.42 -19.04
CA GLY A 82 -6.80 -2.12 -19.05
C GLY A 82 -7.12 -0.74 -18.51
N THR A 83 -8.41 -0.51 -18.35
CA THR A 83 -8.95 0.69 -17.72
C THR A 83 -9.95 0.29 -16.65
N ILE A 84 -10.09 1.11 -15.62
CA ILE A 84 -11.13 0.97 -14.61
C ILE A 84 -11.95 2.25 -14.54
N ASN A 85 -13.25 2.11 -14.25
CA ASN A 85 -14.10 3.26 -13.96
C ASN A 85 -14.15 3.48 -12.45
N TYR A 86 -13.65 4.61 -11.98
CA TYR A 86 -13.68 4.98 -10.57
C TYR A 86 -14.26 6.39 -10.40
N SER A 87 -15.37 6.48 -9.67
CA SER A 87 -16.07 7.76 -9.41
C SER A 87 -16.36 8.57 -10.68
N GLY A 88 -16.74 7.90 -11.76
CA GLY A 88 -17.01 8.52 -13.06
C GLY A 88 -15.76 8.86 -13.91
N ASN A 89 -14.55 8.60 -13.41
CA ASN A 89 -13.31 8.79 -14.14
C ASN A 89 -12.81 7.47 -14.74
N VAL A 90 -12.30 7.54 -15.97
CA VAL A 90 -11.57 6.43 -16.60
C VAL A 90 -10.12 6.47 -16.15
N ILE A 91 -9.69 5.45 -15.43
CA ILE A 91 -8.32 5.31 -14.89
C ILE A 91 -7.59 4.27 -15.73
N ASN A 92 -6.49 4.67 -16.37
CA ASN A 92 -5.64 3.72 -17.08
C ASN A 92 -4.84 2.88 -16.07
N SER A 93 -4.71 1.59 -16.36
CA SER A 93 -4.08 0.65 -15.47
C SER A 93 -3.26 -0.40 -16.21
N ALA A 94 -2.27 -0.95 -15.52
CA ALA A 94 -1.58 -2.16 -15.93
C ALA A 94 -1.29 -3.02 -14.70
N SER A 95 -1.18 -4.33 -14.88
CA SER A 95 -0.72 -5.24 -13.85
C SER A 95 0.28 -6.24 -14.37
N ALA A 96 1.14 -6.74 -13.50
CA ALA A 96 2.11 -7.77 -13.77
C ALA A 96 2.02 -8.86 -12.71
N GLU A 97 1.98 -10.11 -13.16
CA GLU A 97 2.00 -11.30 -12.32
C GLU A 97 3.44 -11.86 -12.33
N TYR A 98 4.01 -12.00 -11.15
CA TYR A 98 5.36 -12.50 -10.93
C TYR A 98 5.31 -13.82 -10.17
N HIS A 99 5.99 -14.82 -10.71
CA HIS A 99 6.12 -16.14 -10.08
C HIS A 99 7.50 -16.32 -9.48
N SER A 100 7.55 -16.85 -8.27
CA SER A 100 8.76 -17.29 -7.58
C SER A 100 8.54 -18.67 -6.96
N PRO A 101 9.61 -19.35 -6.50
CA PRO A 101 9.46 -20.58 -5.72
C PRO A 101 8.61 -20.40 -4.44
N ASN A 102 8.55 -19.18 -3.90
CA ASN A 102 7.84 -18.85 -2.66
C ASN A 102 6.38 -18.44 -2.87
N GLY A 103 5.92 -18.36 -4.12
CA GLY A 103 4.54 -18.00 -4.45
C GLY A 103 4.43 -16.95 -5.55
N LEU A 104 3.25 -16.34 -5.60
CA LEU A 104 2.84 -15.39 -6.63
C LEU A 104 2.69 -14.00 -6.02
N ILE A 105 3.24 -13.00 -6.71
CA ILE A 105 3.03 -11.59 -6.42
C ILE A 105 2.39 -10.92 -7.62
N VAL A 106 1.38 -10.08 -7.38
CA VAL A 106 0.80 -9.21 -8.41
C VAL A 106 1.14 -7.77 -8.11
N VAL A 107 1.64 -7.07 -9.12
CA VAL A 107 1.90 -5.63 -9.06
C VAL A 107 0.92 -4.93 -9.96
N TYR A 108 0.25 -3.90 -9.46
CA TYR A 108 -0.66 -3.05 -10.20
C TYR A 108 -0.13 -1.62 -10.24
N VAL A 109 -0.44 -0.91 -11.32
CA VAL A 109 -0.24 0.53 -11.42
C VAL A 109 -1.49 1.18 -11.99
N TYR A 110 -1.89 2.29 -11.39
CA TYR A 110 -3.05 3.09 -11.79
C TYR A 110 -2.62 4.55 -11.98
N ASP A 111 -3.05 5.16 -13.08
CA ASP A 111 -2.84 6.58 -13.34
C ASP A 111 -4.11 7.39 -13.04
N TYR A 112 -4.18 7.99 -11.85
CA TYR A 112 -5.29 8.85 -11.47
C TYR A 112 -5.22 10.26 -12.08
N THR A 113 -4.15 10.58 -12.81
CA THR A 113 -3.84 11.88 -13.45
C THR A 113 -3.63 13.03 -12.48
N LYS A 114 -4.39 13.09 -11.37
CA LYS A 114 -4.35 14.12 -10.35
C LYS A 114 -4.59 13.53 -8.96
N PHE A 115 -4.04 14.19 -7.95
CA PHE A 115 -4.22 13.81 -6.54
C PHE A 115 -5.69 13.76 -6.12
N GLU A 116 -6.50 14.72 -6.57
CA GLU A 116 -7.94 14.82 -6.24
C GLU A 116 -8.77 13.63 -6.73
N ASN A 117 -8.28 12.88 -7.72
CA ASN A 117 -8.95 11.70 -8.27
C ASN A 117 -8.63 10.42 -7.49
N LEU A 118 -7.62 10.44 -6.60
CA LEU A 118 -7.28 9.28 -5.79
C LEU A 118 -8.43 8.93 -4.83
N PRO A 119 -8.71 7.63 -4.62
CA PRO A 119 -9.57 7.18 -3.54
C PRO A 119 -9.23 7.81 -2.20
N TYR A 120 -10.26 8.08 -1.39
CA TYR A 120 -10.08 8.73 -0.09
C TYR A 120 -9.05 8.01 0.80
N HIS A 121 -9.10 6.69 0.87
CA HIS A 121 -8.17 5.88 1.67
C HIS A 121 -6.71 5.92 1.17
N LEU A 122 -6.47 6.34 -0.08
CA LEU A 122 -5.12 6.55 -0.62
C LEU A 122 -4.64 7.98 -0.39
N ARG A 123 -5.55 8.97 -0.48
CA ARG A 123 -5.23 10.36 -0.12
C ARG A 123 -4.90 10.48 1.36
N SER A 124 -5.58 9.71 2.21
CA SER A 124 -5.36 9.72 3.65
C SER A 124 -3.93 9.29 4.04
N ILE A 125 -3.19 8.60 3.18
CA ILE A 125 -1.75 8.32 3.38
C ILE A 125 -0.94 9.62 3.53
N PHE A 126 -1.40 10.74 2.96
CA PHE A 126 -0.77 12.06 3.09
C PHE A 126 -1.38 12.93 4.20
N GLU A 127 -2.58 12.58 4.68
CA GLU A 127 -3.38 13.40 5.59
C GLU A 127 -3.36 12.87 7.03
N LEU A 128 -3.00 11.59 7.24
CA LEU A 128 -3.05 10.93 8.54
C LEU A 128 -1.76 11.11 9.36
N SER A 129 -1.97 11.19 10.68
CA SER A 129 -0.96 11.31 11.73
C SER A 129 -0.06 10.05 11.79
N PRO A 130 1.20 10.14 12.28
CA PRO A 130 2.21 9.06 12.35
C PRO A 130 1.86 7.79 13.14
N LYS A 131 0.59 7.56 13.50
CA LYS A 131 0.13 6.31 14.14
C LYS A 131 -0.02 5.16 13.15
N ASP A 132 -0.18 5.45 11.87
CA ASP A 132 -0.12 4.45 10.81
C ASP A 132 1.34 4.30 10.38
N GLU A 133 1.81 3.07 10.18
CA GLU A 133 3.15 2.74 9.66
C GLU A 133 3.28 3.17 8.19
N ILE A 134 3.29 4.49 7.97
CA ILE A 134 3.49 5.13 6.68
C ILE A 134 5.00 5.29 6.50
N PHE A 135 5.51 4.80 5.38
CA PHE A 135 6.90 5.01 5.00
C PHE A 135 7.00 5.94 3.79
N SER A 136 8.14 6.63 3.68
CA SER A 136 8.48 7.41 2.50
C SER A 136 9.49 6.62 1.65
N PHE A 137 9.35 6.72 0.33
CA PHE A 137 10.24 6.10 -0.64
C PHE A 137 10.27 6.98 -1.88
N GLU A 138 11.46 7.35 -2.37
CA GLU A 138 11.64 8.32 -3.47
C GLU A 138 10.65 9.51 -3.41
N ASN A 139 9.83 9.69 -4.46
CA ASN A 139 8.86 10.77 -4.58
C ASN A 139 7.44 10.32 -4.18
N GLY A 140 7.32 9.40 -3.23
CA GLY A 140 6.04 8.84 -2.81
C GLY A 140 5.99 8.39 -1.36
N PHE A 141 4.79 7.98 -0.96
CA PHE A 141 4.48 7.49 0.38
C PHE A 141 3.75 6.17 0.25
N GLY A 142 4.08 5.21 1.12
CA GLY A 142 3.52 3.88 1.11
C GLY A 142 3.01 3.44 2.48
N ARG A 143 2.11 2.47 2.46
CA ARG A 143 1.57 1.81 3.65
C ARG A 143 1.38 0.33 3.38
N PHE A 144 1.84 -0.51 4.31
CA PHE A 144 1.53 -1.93 4.30
C PHE A 144 0.12 -2.18 4.84
N SER A 145 -0.57 -3.14 4.24
CA SER A 145 -1.84 -3.65 4.72
C SER A 145 -1.75 -5.16 4.87
N SER A 146 -2.40 -5.68 5.90
CA SER A 146 -2.62 -7.10 6.11
C SER A 146 -4.12 -7.31 6.27
N ASP A 147 -4.68 -8.27 5.54
CA ASP A 147 -6.03 -8.74 5.83
C ASP A 147 -5.96 -9.72 7.01
N ASN A 148 -6.87 -9.57 7.98
CA ASN A 148 -7.00 -10.54 9.07
C ASN A 148 -7.82 -11.77 8.66
N LEU A 149 -8.57 -11.68 7.57
CA LEU A 149 -9.46 -12.72 7.07
C LEU A 149 -8.80 -13.61 6.01
N SER A 150 -7.77 -13.12 5.35
CA SER A 150 -7.00 -13.86 4.37
C SER A 150 -5.51 -13.64 4.64
N PRO A 151 -4.63 -14.61 4.30
CA PRO A 151 -3.18 -14.42 4.37
C PRO A 151 -2.66 -13.51 3.24
N ALA A 152 -3.51 -12.60 2.77
CA ALA A 152 -3.16 -11.61 1.77
C ALA A 152 -2.48 -10.43 2.46
N GLN A 153 -1.32 -10.08 1.92
CA GLN A 153 -0.56 -8.91 2.33
C GLN A 153 -0.47 -7.96 1.14
N GLY A 154 -0.54 -6.67 1.45
CA GLY A 154 -0.63 -5.60 0.48
C GLY A 154 0.34 -4.48 0.78
N LEU A 155 0.82 -3.83 -0.29
CA LEU A 155 1.46 -2.52 -0.22
C LEU A 155 0.67 -1.58 -1.11
N ASP A 156 0.20 -0.46 -0.54
CA ASP A 156 -0.27 0.68 -1.30
C ASP A 156 0.83 1.75 -1.31
N TYR A 157 1.31 2.14 -2.49
CA TYR A 157 2.31 3.18 -2.66
C TYR A 157 1.82 4.26 -3.64
N ILE A 158 1.87 5.52 -3.21
CA ILE A 158 1.43 6.67 -4.02
C ILE A 158 2.64 7.46 -4.49
N TYR A 159 2.97 7.30 -5.77
CA TYR A 159 4.08 7.97 -6.43
C TYR A 159 3.62 9.29 -7.07
N LEU A 160 4.36 10.37 -6.83
CA LEU A 160 4.12 11.70 -7.42
C LEU A 160 2.69 12.22 -7.21
N LYS A 161 2.04 11.84 -6.11
CA LYS A 161 0.65 12.21 -5.79
C LYS A 161 -0.35 11.89 -6.91
N ARG A 162 -0.05 10.88 -7.73
CA ARG A 162 -0.79 10.58 -8.97
C ARG A 162 -0.91 9.10 -9.25
N PHE A 163 0.21 8.39 -9.20
CA PHE A 163 0.22 6.97 -9.53
C PHE A 163 0.02 6.18 -8.25
N HIS A 164 -0.92 5.26 -8.28
CA HIS A 164 -1.06 4.25 -7.23
C HIS A 164 -0.40 2.98 -7.73
N ILE A 165 0.61 2.52 -7.02
CA ILE A 165 1.25 1.23 -7.21
C ILE A 165 0.80 0.34 -6.06
N LYS A 166 0.17 -0.79 -6.41
CA LYS A 166 -0.29 -1.78 -5.45
C LYS A 166 0.51 -3.06 -5.63
N ILE A 167 1.04 -3.63 -4.55
CA ILE A 167 1.68 -4.94 -4.58
C ILE A 167 0.86 -5.86 -3.69
N GLU A 168 0.48 -7.03 -4.18
CA GLU A 168 -0.27 -8.03 -3.43
C GLU A 168 0.43 -9.38 -3.49
N GLY A 169 0.51 -10.05 -2.33
CA GLY A 169 0.99 -11.42 -2.20
C GLY A 169 0.05 -12.22 -1.31
N VAL A 170 -0.17 -13.48 -1.64
CA VAL A 170 -0.98 -14.41 -0.84
C VAL A 170 -0.07 -15.49 -0.28
N ASN A 171 -0.08 -15.69 1.04
CA ASN A 171 0.82 -16.63 1.73
C ASN A 171 2.31 -16.38 1.42
N PHE A 172 2.70 -15.12 1.25
CA PHE A 172 4.07 -14.78 0.83
C PHE A 172 4.96 -14.49 2.05
N PRO A 173 5.95 -15.35 2.37
CA PRO A 173 6.83 -15.11 3.52
C PRO A 173 7.65 -13.84 3.30
N ASN A 174 7.89 -13.08 4.37
CA ASN A 174 8.64 -11.82 4.33
C ASN A 174 8.12 -10.84 3.27
N PHE A 175 6.79 -10.76 3.13
CA PHE A 175 6.15 -9.92 2.12
C PHE A 175 6.65 -8.48 2.14
N ASN A 176 6.78 -7.85 3.33
CA ASN A 176 7.16 -6.44 3.42
C ASN A 176 8.53 -6.18 2.77
N GLU A 177 9.53 -7.02 3.06
CA GLU A 177 10.88 -6.93 2.46
C GLU A 177 10.80 -7.14 0.95
N SER A 178 10.10 -8.19 0.51
CA SER A 178 9.95 -8.53 -0.91
C SER A 178 9.21 -7.43 -1.70
N ALA A 179 8.20 -6.81 -1.10
CA ALA A 179 7.45 -5.72 -1.71
C ALA A 179 8.31 -4.45 -1.88
N LEU A 180 9.17 -4.13 -0.90
CA LEU A 180 10.14 -3.03 -1.04
C LEU A 180 11.18 -3.33 -2.11
N ASP A 181 11.69 -4.56 -2.17
CA ASP A 181 12.62 -4.97 -3.23
C ASP A 181 11.97 -4.88 -4.62
N ILE A 182 10.72 -5.32 -4.75
CA ILE A 182 9.97 -5.14 -5.99
C ILE A 182 9.84 -3.66 -6.34
N LEU A 183 9.44 -2.83 -5.38
CA LEU A 183 9.29 -1.39 -5.59
C LEU A 183 10.60 -0.74 -6.05
N ASN A 184 11.75 -1.13 -5.48
CA ASN A 184 13.09 -0.68 -5.86
C ASN A 184 13.49 -1.06 -7.30
N HIS A 185 12.95 -2.16 -7.84
CA HIS A 185 13.29 -2.65 -9.18
C HIS A 185 12.29 -2.25 -10.27
N LEU A 186 11.14 -1.68 -9.90
CA LEU A 186 10.20 -1.11 -10.88
C LEU A 186 10.86 0.07 -11.60
N ASN A 187 10.58 0.22 -12.90
CA ASN A 187 11.10 1.33 -13.69
C ASN A 187 10.29 2.62 -13.46
N LEU A 188 10.30 3.13 -12.22
CA LEU A 188 9.58 4.34 -11.81
C LEU A 188 10.08 5.60 -12.56
N SER A 189 11.30 5.57 -13.09
CA SER A 189 11.84 6.63 -13.95
C SER A 189 11.01 6.87 -15.21
N LEU A 190 10.21 5.89 -15.67
CA LEU A 190 9.26 6.11 -16.76
C LEU A 190 8.09 6.99 -16.32
N LEU A 191 7.68 6.89 -15.06
CA LEU A 191 6.59 7.67 -14.47
C LEU A 191 7.05 9.07 -14.06
N SER A 192 8.34 9.30 -13.77
CA SER A 192 8.83 10.66 -13.48
C SER A 192 8.87 11.58 -14.70
N LYS A 193 8.79 11.02 -15.92
CA LYS A 193 8.77 11.80 -17.17
C LYS A 193 7.58 12.74 -17.33
N VAL A 194 6.53 12.62 -16.50
CA VAL A 194 5.42 13.59 -16.46
C VAL A 194 5.71 14.85 -15.68
N GLN A 195 6.81 14.94 -14.93
CA GLN A 195 7.18 16.19 -14.26
C GLN A 195 7.63 17.28 -15.24
N GLY A 196 7.72 16.98 -16.54
CA GLY A 196 8.14 17.95 -17.55
C GLY A 196 9.62 18.31 -17.40
N LYS A 197 10.20 18.79 -18.50
CA LYS A 197 11.53 19.41 -18.49
C LYS A 197 11.47 20.61 -17.54
N ILE A 198 11.89 20.46 -16.29
CA ILE A 198 12.27 21.61 -15.48
C ILE A 198 13.37 22.31 -16.28
N ASN A 199 13.14 23.57 -16.60
CA ASN A 199 13.99 24.38 -17.46
C ASN A 199 15.48 24.15 -17.17
N ASN A 200 16.22 23.61 -18.15
CA ASN A 200 17.63 23.95 -18.33
C ASN A 200 17.70 25.41 -18.82
N GLY A 201 17.19 26.33 -18.00
CA GLY A 201 17.50 27.73 -18.07
C GLY A 201 18.91 27.84 -17.51
N LYS A 202 19.86 28.04 -18.43
CA LYS A 202 21.19 28.54 -18.10
C LYS A 202 21.07 29.63 -17.02
N PHE A 203 21.75 29.42 -15.90
CA PHE A 203 22.36 30.51 -15.16
C PHE A 203 23.85 30.48 -15.50
#